data_AF-A0A258S360-F1
#
_entry.id   AF-A0A258S360-F1
#
_cell.length_a   1.000
_cell.length_b   1.000
_cell.length_c   1.000
_cell.angle_alpha   90.00
_cell.angle_beta   90.00
_cell.angle_gamma   90.00
#
_symmetry.space_group_name_H-M   'P 1'
#
loop_
_entity.id
_entity.type
_entity.pdbx_description
1 polymer ?
#
loop_
_entity_poly.entity_id
_entity_poly.type
_entity_poly.pdbx_seq_one_letter_code
_entity_poly.pdbx_strand_id
1 'polypeptide(L)'
;MDDTCIDDFRREDFTIFDIEEALLERSLLVLEDESTPAEMLRAELRIMTAGYQRLFREVQRLIKMSDRKEEALNRLNRELTSLTAQLEHQATHDALTGILNKGAITRYIDEQIKHNAFGLILFDIDFFKQVNDQRGHPAGDDVLRGFAQRINEHLPPDMLFARFGGEEFAIVAPDMPLEELHQHAEDLRKAVNAAPFFSNTGFVPITISFGVSLRLENEPFSSVFTRADAALYQAKQQGRDRVVSIAPSSKIQPAD
;
A
#
# COMPACT_ATOMS: atom_id res chain seq x y z
N MET A 1 -1.79 8.14 57.54
CA MET A 1 -2.08 7.39 58.78
C MET A 1 -3.20 6.44 58.43
N ASP A 2 -2.97 5.56 57.46
CA ASP A 2 -2.05 4.40 57.52
C ASP A 2 -2.64 3.39 58.53
N ASP A 3 -2.78 2.10 58.23
CA ASP A 3 -1.93 1.30 57.38
C ASP A 3 -2.62 -0.06 57.08
N THR A 4 -2.45 -0.51 55.83
CA THR A 4 -2.20 -1.90 55.35
C THR A 4 -3.00 -3.09 55.93
N CYS A 5 -3.75 -3.82 55.10
CA CYS A 5 -3.28 -4.85 54.14
C CYS A 5 -3.29 -6.25 54.77
N ILE A 6 -4.23 -7.11 54.34
CA ILE A 6 -3.92 -8.50 53.96
C ILE A 6 -4.77 -8.83 52.73
N ASP A 7 -4.01 -9.18 51.70
CA ASP A 7 -4.33 -9.44 50.31
C ASP A 7 -4.72 -10.91 50.08
N ASP A 8 -5.17 -11.19 48.86
CA ASP A 8 -4.99 -12.48 48.16
C ASP A 8 -5.57 -13.77 48.78
N PHE A 9 -6.81 -14.10 48.42
CA PHE A 9 -7.19 -15.50 48.18
C PHE A 9 -7.34 -15.74 46.68
N ARG A 10 -6.21 -16.14 46.09
CA ARG A 10 -6.07 -16.69 44.75
C ARG A 10 -7.10 -17.78 44.48
N ARG A 11 -7.94 -17.57 43.46
CA ARG A 11 -8.59 -18.65 42.70
C ARG A 11 -7.55 -19.20 41.72
N GLU A 12 -6.56 -19.91 42.21
CA GLU A 12 -5.63 -20.72 41.41
C GLU A 12 -6.05 -22.19 41.59
N ASP A 13 -6.07 -22.94 40.48
CA ASP A 13 -6.09 -24.40 40.38
C ASP A 13 -7.43 -25.16 40.53
N PHE A 14 -8.37 -24.94 39.60
CA PHE A 14 -9.24 -26.03 39.13
C PHE A 14 -8.84 -26.35 37.69
N THR A 15 -8.27 -27.52 37.44
CA THR A 15 -7.92 -27.96 36.08
C THR A 15 -9.16 -28.62 35.44
N ILE A 16 -9.27 -28.53 34.10
CA ILE A 16 -10.37 -29.21 33.37
C ILE A 16 -10.35 -30.75 33.58
N PHE A 17 -9.26 -31.28 34.14
CA PHE A 17 -9.00 -32.71 34.30
C PHE A 17 -9.03 -33.20 35.75
N ASP A 18 -9.44 -32.38 36.72
CA ASP A 18 -9.41 -32.76 38.15
C ASP A 18 -10.23 -34.04 38.43
N ILE A 19 -11.32 -34.24 37.68
CA ILE A 19 -12.17 -35.43 37.79
C ILE A 19 -11.45 -36.65 37.16
N GLU A 20 -10.85 -36.45 36.01
CA GLU A 20 -10.11 -37.47 35.26
C GLU A 20 -8.84 -37.91 36.01
N GLU A 21 -8.15 -37.00 36.69
CA GLU A 21 -6.99 -37.26 37.53
C GLU A 21 -7.38 -38.09 38.76
N ALA A 22 -8.43 -37.68 39.50
CA ALA A 22 -8.95 -38.44 40.63
C ALA A 22 -9.45 -39.84 40.23
N LEU A 23 -10.00 -39.99 39.01
CA LEU A 23 -10.42 -41.28 38.46
C LEU A 23 -9.24 -42.21 38.15
N LEU A 24 -8.14 -41.65 37.63
CA LEU A 24 -6.91 -42.39 37.36
C LEU A 24 -6.26 -42.87 38.65
N GLU A 25 -6.11 -42.00 39.66
CA GLU A 25 -5.55 -42.35 40.97
C GLU A 25 -6.34 -43.49 41.64
N ARG A 26 -7.67 -43.37 41.67
CA ARG A 26 -8.55 -44.40 42.23
C ARG A 26 -8.44 -45.72 41.47
N SER A 27 -8.33 -45.68 40.15
CA SER A 27 -8.18 -46.88 39.33
C SER A 27 -6.86 -47.59 39.57
N LEU A 28 -5.77 -46.85 39.78
CA LEU A 28 -4.45 -47.41 40.09
C LEU A 28 -4.45 -48.14 41.43
N LEU A 29 -5.06 -47.57 42.47
CA LEU A 29 -5.19 -48.22 43.78
C LEU A 29 -5.95 -49.56 43.71
N VAL A 30 -6.97 -49.63 42.85
CA VAL A 30 -7.76 -50.87 42.63
C VAL A 30 -6.95 -51.93 41.85
N LEU A 31 -6.01 -51.52 41.01
CA LEU A 31 -5.13 -52.44 40.26
C LEU A 31 -3.98 -53.00 41.11
N GLU A 32 -3.54 -52.27 42.13
CA GLU A 32 -2.48 -52.72 43.06
C GLU A 32 -2.97 -53.81 44.02
N ASP A 33 -4.28 -53.88 44.30
CA ASP A 33 -4.89 -54.90 45.15
C ASP A 33 -5.33 -56.13 44.36
N GLU A 34 -4.47 -57.16 44.33
CA GLU A 34 -4.73 -58.46 43.69
C GLU A 34 -5.92 -59.22 44.31
N SER A 35 -6.39 -58.82 45.50
CA SER A 35 -7.55 -59.44 46.18
C SER A 35 -8.89 -58.80 45.80
N THR A 36 -8.88 -57.77 44.95
CA THR A 36 -10.09 -57.04 44.55
C THR A 36 -11.14 -57.96 43.90
N PRO A 37 -12.38 -57.98 44.41
CA PRO A 37 -13.45 -58.75 43.79
C PRO A 37 -13.78 -58.32 42.36
N ALA A 38 -14.10 -59.28 41.50
CA ALA A 38 -14.42 -59.03 40.08
C ALA A 38 -15.59 -58.04 39.86
N GLU A 39 -16.54 -57.94 40.80
CA GLU A 39 -17.63 -56.95 40.73
C GLU A 39 -17.13 -55.52 40.90
N MET A 40 -16.16 -55.30 41.78
CA MET A 40 -15.56 -53.98 42.03
C MET A 40 -14.70 -53.54 40.83
N LEU A 41 -13.94 -54.47 40.23
CA LEU A 41 -13.22 -54.23 38.95
C LEU A 41 -14.17 -53.84 37.81
N ARG A 42 -15.32 -54.50 37.68
CA ARG A 42 -16.35 -54.16 36.68
C ARG A 42 -16.99 -52.80 36.94
N ALA A 43 -17.22 -52.45 38.20
CA ALA A 43 -17.72 -51.13 38.57
C ALA A 43 -16.70 -50.03 38.20
N GLU A 44 -15.42 -50.26 38.49
CA GLU A 44 -14.35 -49.32 38.15
C GLU A 44 -14.21 -49.10 36.64
N LEU A 45 -14.22 -50.19 35.87
CA LEU A 45 -14.16 -50.11 34.41
C LEU A 45 -15.33 -49.31 33.81
N ARG A 46 -16.53 -49.41 34.39
CA ARG A 46 -17.69 -48.59 33.97
C ARG A 46 -17.46 -47.10 34.23
N ILE A 47 -16.91 -46.77 35.40
CA ILE A 47 -16.61 -45.38 35.77
C ILE A 47 -15.52 -44.82 34.85
N MET A 48 -14.43 -45.57 34.61
CA MET A 48 -13.37 -45.20 33.68
C MET A 48 -13.86 -45.03 32.24
N THR A 49 -14.73 -45.93 31.77
CA THR A 49 -15.33 -45.82 30.44
C THR A 49 -16.16 -44.54 30.31
N ALA A 50 -16.95 -44.21 31.33
CA ALA A 50 -17.74 -42.97 31.35
C ALA A 50 -16.85 -41.71 31.40
N GLY A 51 -15.77 -41.74 32.18
CA GLY A 51 -14.75 -40.67 32.24
C GLY A 51 -14.06 -40.46 30.89
N TYR A 52 -13.59 -41.54 30.27
CA TYR A 52 -12.99 -41.49 28.92
C TYR A 52 -13.97 -40.96 27.86
N GLN A 53 -15.23 -41.39 27.89
CA GLN A 53 -16.26 -40.88 26.99
C GLN A 53 -16.57 -39.39 27.22
N ARG A 54 -16.44 -38.89 28.45
CA ARG A 54 -16.53 -37.46 28.75
C ARG A 54 -15.33 -36.72 28.17
N LEU A 55 -14.12 -37.16 28.48
CA LEU A 55 -12.87 -36.57 27.98
C LEU A 55 -12.84 -36.51 26.46
N PHE A 56 -13.21 -37.61 25.79
CA PHE A 56 -13.25 -37.70 24.34
C PHE A 56 -14.19 -36.66 23.71
N ARG A 57 -15.38 -36.48 24.30
CA ARG A 57 -16.33 -35.45 23.86
C ARG A 57 -15.77 -34.03 24.04
N GLU A 58 -15.02 -33.80 25.12
CA GLU A 58 -14.44 -32.49 25.39
C GLU A 58 -13.29 -32.17 24.43
N VAL A 59 -12.39 -33.11 24.17
CA VAL A 59 -11.34 -32.98 23.15
C VAL A 59 -11.95 -32.71 21.77
N GLN A 60 -12.99 -33.44 21.38
CA GLN A 60 -13.68 -33.19 20.10
C GLN A 60 -14.32 -31.79 20.02
N ARG A 61 -14.86 -31.26 21.13
CA ARG A 61 -15.38 -29.89 21.19
C ARG A 61 -14.26 -28.88 21.05
N LEU A 62 -13.14 -29.07 21.75
CA LEU A 62 -11.98 -28.19 21.68
C LEU A 62 -11.39 -28.13 20.27
N ILE A 63 -11.23 -29.27 19.60
CA ILE A 63 -10.77 -29.33 18.21
C ILE A 63 -11.71 -28.51 17.31
N LYS A 64 -13.02 -28.77 17.37
CA LYS A 64 -14.00 -28.01 16.56
C LYS A 64 -14.00 -26.51 16.87
N MET A 65 -13.79 -26.13 18.13
CA MET A 65 -13.67 -24.72 18.52
C MET A 65 -12.37 -24.10 17.99
N SER A 66 -11.27 -24.85 18.02
CA SER A 66 -9.98 -24.46 17.46
C SER A 66 -10.09 -24.22 15.96
N ASP A 67 -10.64 -25.18 15.22
CA ASP A 67 -10.83 -25.07 13.76
C ASP A 67 -11.66 -23.83 13.40
N ARG A 68 -12.77 -23.60 14.12
CA ARG A 68 -13.61 -22.41 13.93
C ARG A 68 -12.87 -21.10 14.23
N LYS A 69 -12.05 -21.09 15.28
CA LYS A 69 -11.24 -19.91 15.63
C LYS A 69 -10.17 -19.66 14.57
N GLU A 70 -9.51 -20.71 14.09
CA GLU A 70 -8.50 -20.60 13.03
C GLU A 70 -9.13 -20.07 11.74
N GLU A 71 -10.29 -20.59 11.34
CA GLU A 71 -11.03 -20.07 10.19
C GLU A 71 -11.40 -18.59 10.36
N ALA A 72 -11.89 -18.21 11.55
CA ALA A 72 -12.24 -16.82 11.85
C ALA A 72 -11.01 -15.89 11.82
N LEU A 73 -9.90 -16.32 12.39
CA LEU A 73 -8.63 -15.59 12.36
C LEU A 73 -8.12 -15.41 10.93
N ASN A 74 -8.15 -16.47 10.12
CA ASN A 74 -7.73 -16.40 8.73
C ASN A 74 -8.62 -15.46 7.90
N ARG A 75 -9.93 -15.43 8.16
CA ARG A 75 -10.84 -14.48 7.52
C ARG A 75 -10.52 -13.05 7.92
N LEU A 76 -10.38 -12.79 9.22
CA LEU A 76 -10.06 -11.46 9.72
C LEU A 76 -8.71 -10.96 9.20
N ASN A 77 -7.70 -11.82 9.14
CA ASN A 77 -6.38 -11.46 8.61
C ASN A 77 -6.43 -11.08 7.12
N ARG A 78 -7.23 -11.79 6.32
CA ARG A 78 -7.46 -11.42 4.91
C ARG A 78 -8.16 -10.07 4.78
N GLU A 79 -9.16 -9.82 5.63
CA GLU A 79 -9.89 -8.55 5.65
C GLU A 79 -8.96 -7.39 6.05
N LEU A 80 -8.16 -7.58 7.10
CA LEU A 80 -7.13 -6.61 7.51
C LEU A 80 -6.14 -6.33 6.38
N THR A 81 -5.61 -7.36 5.73
CA THR A 81 -4.67 -7.20 4.62
C THR A 81 -5.29 -6.42 3.46
N SER A 82 -6.53 -6.74 3.09
CA SER A 82 -7.27 -6.01 2.05
C SER A 82 -7.51 -4.55 2.42
N LEU A 83 -7.90 -4.29 3.67
CA LEU A 83 -8.15 -2.94 4.15
C LEU A 83 -6.87 -2.11 4.19
N THR A 84 -5.77 -2.69 4.67
CA THR A 84 -4.45 -2.06 4.65
C THR A 84 -4.05 -1.68 3.23
N ALA A 85 -4.16 -2.60 2.26
CA ALA A 85 -3.85 -2.30 0.86
C ALA A 85 -4.72 -1.18 0.27
N GLN A 86 -6.01 -1.13 0.62
CA GLN A 86 -6.91 -0.05 0.20
C GLN A 86 -6.52 1.29 0.80
N LEU A 87 -6.19 1.33 2.09
CA LEU A 87 -5.75 2.53 2.78
C LEU A 87 -4.42 3.04 2.22
N GLU A 88 -3.48 2.14 1.95
CA GLU A 88 -2.20 2.47 1.30
C GLU A 88 -2.42 3.06 -0.09
N HIS A 89 -3.28 2.43 -0.91
CA HIS A 89 -3.60 2.93 -2.24
C HIS A 89 -4.24 4.32 -2.18
N GLN A 90 -5.23 4.53 -1.31
CA GLN A 90 -5.86 5.83 -1.10
C GLN A 90 -4.89 6.91 -0.61
N ALA A 91 -3.91 6.53 0.22
CA ALA A 91 -2.89 7.45 0.72
C ALA A 91 -1.84 7.81 -0.35
N THR A 92 -1.61 6.94 -1.34
CA THR A 92 -0.50 7.07 -2.29
C THR A 92 -0.92 7.44 -3.71
N HIS A 93 -2.19 7.25 -4.08
CA HIS A 93 -2.68 7.49 -5.44
C HIS A 93 -3.68 8.66 -5.49
N ASP A 94 -3.78 9.29 -6.65
CA ASP A 94 -4.77 10.32 -6.95
C ASP A 94 -6.13 9.67 -7.22
N ALA A 95 -7.18 10.12 -6.53
CA ALA A 95 -8.50 9.49 -6.57
C ALA A 95 -9.19 9.56 -7.94
N LEU A 96 -8.83 10.54 -8.78
CA LEU A 96 -9.43 10.69 -10.11
C LEU A 96 -8.69 9.86 -11.17
N THR A 97 -7.36 9.91 -11.17
CA THR A 97 -6.54 9.36 -12.24
C THR A 97 -5.94 7.99 -11.92
N GLY A 98 -5.89 7.60 -10.65
CA GLY A 98 -5.35 6.31 -10.20
C GLY A 98 -3.84 6.18 -10.29
N ILE A 99 -3.11 7.23 -10.68
CA ILE A 99 -1.63 7.28 -10.64
C ILE A 99 -1.16 7.80 -9.27
N LEU A 100 0.15 7.84 -9.02
CA LEU A 100 0.67 8.35 -7.75
C LEU A 100 0.24 9.79 -7.50
N ASN A 101 0.04 10.14 -6.23
CA ASN A 101 -0.16 11.52 -5.83
C ASN A 101 1.19 12.20 -5.51
N LYS A 102 1.18 13.54 -5.42
CA LYS A 102 2.34 14.34 -5.04
C LYS A 102 3.02 13.85 -3.75
N GLY A 103 2.24 13.43 -2.76
CA GLY A 103 2.77 12.96 -1.48
C GLY A 103 3.61 11.70 -1.62
N ALA A 104 3.14 10.73 -2.41
CA ALA A 104 3.82 9.46 -2.64
C ALA A 104 5.15 9.64 -3.36
N ILE A 105 5.18 10.41 -4.45
CA ILE A 105 6.42 10.62 -5.21
C ILE A 105 7.43 11.48 -4.44
N THR A 106 6.98 12.47 -3.66
CA THR A 106 7.88 13.25 -2.79
C THR A 106 8.50 12.36 -1.71
N ARG A 107 7.68 11.49 -1.09
CA ARG A 107 8.16 10.51 -0.11
C ARG A 107 9.19 9.56 -0.74
N TYR A 108 8.93 9.06 -1.94
CA TYR A 108 9.89 8.21 -2.66
C TYR A 108 11.22 8.95 -2.89
N ILE A 109 11.19 10.21 -3.32
CA ILE A 109 12.38 11.02 -3.50
C ILE A 109 13.16 11.18 -2.18
N ASP A 110 12.46 11.44 -1.08
CA ASP A 110 13.08 11.69 0.23
C ASP A 110 13.61 10.43 0.92
N GLU A 111 13.00 9.26 0.66
CA GLU A 111 13.35 8.00 1.32
C GLU A 111 14.29 7.12 0.48
N GLN A 112 14.07 7.03 -0.83
CA GLN A 112 14.74 6.04 -1.68
C GLN A 112 15.90 6.60 -2.49
N ILE A 113 15.79 7.85 -2.95
CA ILE A 113 16.76 8.47 -3.85
C ILE A 113 17.20 9.86 -3.39
N LYS A 114 17.20 10.06 -2.06
CA LYS A 114 17.48 11.36 -1.42
C LYS A 114 18.79 11.98 -1.87
N HIS A 115 19.81 11.17 -2.13
CA HIS A 115 21.15 11.63 -2.49
C HIS A 115 21.54 11.31 -3.93
N ASN A 116 20.68 10.58 -4.66
CA ASN A 116 21.01 10.06 -5.97
C ASN A 116 20.67 11.07 -7.07
N ALA A 117 21.36 10.94 -8.20
CA ALA A 117 20.96 11.60 -9.43
C ALA A 117 19.66 11.01 -9.97
N PHE A 118 18.81 11.84 -10.57
CA PHE A 118 17.62 11.39 -11.29
C PHE A 118 17.13 12.43 -12.28
N GLY A 119 16.35 11.96 -13.25
CA GLY A 119 15.58 12.78 -14.16
C GLY A 119 14.26 13.23 -13.58
N LEU A 120 13.92 14.51 -13.76
CA LEU A 120 12.61 15.06 -13.46
C LEU A 120 11.98 15.63 -14.72
N ILE A 121 10.77 15.20 -15.02
CA ILE A 121 9.92 15.77 -16.06
C ILE A 121 8.70 16.37 -15.35
N LEU A 122 8.48 17.67 -15.52
CA LEU A 122 7.22 18.34 -15.14
C LEU A 122 6.44 18.67 -16.40
N PHE A 123 5.12 18.46 -16.38
CA PHE A 123 4.29 18.73 -17.54
C PHE A 123 2.86 19.05 -17.18
N ASP A 124 2.19 19.68 -18.12
CA ASP A 124 0.88 20.30 -17.93
C ASP A 124 0.06 20.22 -19.23
N ILE A 125 -1.25 20.02 -19.07
CA ILE A 125 -2.18 19.98 -20.21
C ILE A 125 -2.47 21.39 -20.69
N ASP A 126 -2.09 21.67 -21.94
CA ASP A 126 -2.23 22.98 -22.54
C ASP A 126 -3.70 23.39 -22.64
N PHE A 127 -4.00 24.59 -22.12
CA PHE A 127 -5.34 25.17 -22.16
C PHE A 127 -6.43 24.31 -21.50
N PHE A 128 -6.10 23.47 -20.52
CA PHE A 128 -7.08 22.59 -19.86
C PHE A 128 -8.26 23.35 -19.23
N LYS A 129 -8.02 24.55 -18.70
CA LYS A 129 -9.11 25.45 -18.27
C LYS A 129 -10.15 25.69 -19.38
N GLN A 130 -9.75 25.86 -20.64
CA GLN A 130 -10.69 26.05 -21.74
C GLN A 130 -11.52 24.80 -22.02
N VAL A 131 -10.95 23.60 -21.83
CA VAL A 131 -11.71 22.34 -21.92
C VAL A 131 -12.83 22.33 -20.87
N ASN A 132 -12.50 22.67 -19.62
CA ASN A 132 -13.49 22.78 -18.55
C ASN A 132 -14.54 23.86 -18.82
N ASP A 133 -14.12 25.05 -19.25
CA ASP A 133 -15.02 26.18 -19.49
C ASP A 133 -15.99 25.89 -20.66
N GLN A 134 -15.54 25.17 -21.70
CA GLN A 134 -16.34 24.88 -22.88
C GLN A 134 -17.20 23.62 -22.75
N ARG A 135 -16.74 22.61 -22.01
CA ARG A 135 -17.36 21.28 -21.98
C ARG A 135 -17.78 20.81 -20.58
N GLY A 136 -17.49 21.60 -19.56
CA GLY A 136 -17.78 21.30 -18.16
C GLY A 136 -16.74 20.41 -17.51
N HIS A 137 -16.66 20.49 -16.17
CA HIS A 137 -15.75 19.69 -15.35
C HIS A 137 -15.83 18.18 -15.59
N PRO A 138 -17.02 17.54 -15.76
CA PRO A 138 -17.06 16.11 -16.03
C PRO A 138 -16.29 15.68 -17.29
N ALA A 139 -16.30 16.53 -18.33
CA ALA A 139 -15.53 16.27 -19.55
C ALA A 139 -14.02 16.42 -19.30
N GLY A 140 -13.61 17.41 -18.49
CA GLY A 140 -12.22 17.55 -18.05
C GLY A 140 -11.75 16.33 -17.24
N ASP A 141 -12.58 15.81 -16.35
CA ASP A 141 -12.27 14.62 -15.56
C ASP A 141 -12.10 13.37 -16.42
N ASP A 142 -12.94 13.19 -17.45
CA ASP A 142 -12.78 12.12 -18.45
C ASP A 142 -11.45 12.25 -19.19
N VAL A 143 -11.09 13.48 -19.60
CA VAL A 143 -9.82 13.77 -20.27
C VAL A 143 -8.65 13.45 -19.36
N LEU A 144 -8.67 13.85 -18.08
CA LEU A 144 -7.60 13.54 -17.12
C LEU A 144 -7.43 12.04 -16.90
N ARG A 145 -8.52 11.28 -16.81
CA ARG A 145 -8.48 9.82 -16.70
C ARG A 145 -7.84 9.17 -17.93
N GLY A 146 -8.33 9.52 -19.12
CA GLY A 146 -7.78 8.98 -20.36
C GLY A 146 -6.32 9.41 -20.60
N PHE A 147 -5.98 10.63 -20.21
CA PHE A 147 -4.63 11.17 -20.26
C PHE A 147 -3.67 10.38 -19.40
N ALA A 148 -3.99 10.22 -18.11
CA ALA A 148 -3.15 9.47 -17.18
C ALA A 148 -2.97 8.02 -17.64
N GLN A 149 -4.04 7.36 -18.09
CA GLN A 149 -3.94 6.01 -18.64
C GLN A 149 -2.97 5.95 -19.83
N ARG A 150 -3.12 6.87 -20.80
CA ARG A 150 -2.27 6.88 -21.99
C ARG A 150 -0.81 7.11 -21.67
N ILE A 151 -0.50 8.06 -20.78
CA ILE A 151 0.88 8.30 -20.35
C ILE A 151 1.44 7.05 -19.67
N ASN A 152 0.68 6.44 -18.75
CA ASN A 152 1.12 5.26 -18.02
C ASN A 152 1.40 4.05 -18.93
N GLU A 153 0.63 3.87 -20.01
CA GLU A 153 0.86 2.81 -21.01
C GLU A 153 2.15 3.00 -21.83
N HIS A 154 2.65 4.23 -21.94
CA HIS A 154 3.87 4.57 -22.69
C HIS A 154 5.11 4.69 -21.80
N LEU A 155 4.94 4.59 -20.48
CA LEU A 155 6.06 4.72 -19.53
C LEU A 155 6.72 3.37 -19.24
N PRO A 156 8.06 3.33 -19.18
CA PRO A 156 8.78 2.19 -18.63
C PRO A 156 8.39 1.93 -17.16
N PRO A 157 8.42 0.66 -16.70
CA PRO A 157 8.06 0.32 -15.31
C PRO A 157 8.91 1.02 -14.23
N ASP A 158 10.14 1.40 -14.56
CA ASP A 158 11.08 2.02 -13.62
C ASP A 158 10.87 3.54 -13.46
N MET A 159 9.97 4.13 -14.24
CA MET A 159 9.60 5.55 -14.13
C MET A 159 8.38 5.73 -13.25
N LEU A 160 8.48 6.63 -12.27
CA LEU A 160 7.37 6.97 -11.39
C LEU A 160 6.58 8.12 -11.98
N PHE A 161 5.27 7.92 -12.14
CA PHE A 161 4.35 8.92 -12.68
C PHE A 161 3.34 9.37 -11.63
N ALA A 162 3.26 10.69 -11.40
CA ALA A 162 2.40 11.27 -10.40
C ALA A 162 1.65 12.52 -10.86
N ARG A 163 0.50 12.76 -10.23
CA ARG A 163 -0.26 14.00 -10.35
C ARG A 163 0.13 14.97 -9.23
N PHE A 164 0.60 16.16 -9.59
CA PHE A 164 1.06 17.19 -8.67
C PHE A 164 -0.03 18.20 -8.30
N GLY A 165 -0.94 18.46 -9.23
CA GLY A 165 -2.00 19.46 -9.10
C GLY A 165 -3.21 19.13 -9.97
N GLY A 166 -4.01 20.16 -10.29
CA GLY A 166 -5.22 19.98 -11.10
C GLY A 166 -4.93 19.43 -12.49
N GLU A 167 -4.01 20.05 -13.21
CA GLU A 167 -3.61 19.67 -14.58
C GLU A 167 -2.09 19.44 -14.70
N GLU A 168 -1.40 19.41 -13.54
CA GLU A 168 0.05 19.31 -13.43
C GLU A 168 0.48 17.90 -13.03
N PHE A 169 1.50 17.41 -13.71
CA PHE A 169 2.01 16.06 -13.57
C PHE A 169 3.54 16.04 -13.50
N ALA A 170 4.08 14.97 -12.93
CA ALA A 170 5.52 14.75 -12.92
C ALA A 170 5.87 13.29 -13.19
N ILE A 171 7.03 13.10 -13.81
CA ILE A 171 7.71 11.82 -13.92
C ILE A 171 9.09 11.91 -13.27
N VAL A 172 9.44 10.91 -12.48
CA VAL A 172 10.80 10.70 -11.94
C VAL A 172 11.40 9.47 -12.58
N ALA A 173 12.59 9.63 -13.16
CA ALA A 173 13.34 8.57 -13.82
C ALA A 173 14.71 8.40 -13.14
N PRO A 174 14.93 7.31 -12.37
CA PRO A 174 16.25 7.01 -11.81
C PRO A 174 17.30 6.79 -12.92
N ASP A 175 18.53 7.25 -12.68
CA ASP A 175 19.72 6.91 -13.48
C ASP A 175 19.62 7.13 -15.01
N MET A 176 18.85 8.14 -15.44
CA MET A 176 18.66 8.44 -16.86
C MET A 176 19.35 9.75 -17.30
N PRO A 177 20.14 9.76 -18.40
CA PRO A 177 20.75 10.98 -18.92
C PRO A 177 19.72 11.94 -19.53
N LEU A 178 20.06 13.23 -19.58
CA LEU A 178 19.14 14.31 -19.96
C LEU A 178 18.56 14.13 -21.37
N GLU A 179 19.39 13.65 -22.31
CA GLU A 179 19.00 13.46 -23.71
C GLU A 179 17.95 12.34 -23.85
N GLU A 180 18.15 11.23 -23.15
CA GLU A 180 17.22 10.11 -23.14
C GLU A 180 15.90 10.49 -22.47
N LEU A 181 15.98 11.22 -21.35
CA LEU A 181 14.81 11.75 -20.66
C LEU A 181 14.01 12.74 -21.54
N HIS A 182 14.73 13.58 -22.31
CA HIS A 182 14.12 14.48 -23.27
C HIS A 182 13.40 13.71 -24.38
N GLN A 183 14.03 12.65 -24.91
CA GLN A 183 13.43 11.81 -25.94
C GLN A 183 12.16 11.10 -25.44
N HIS A 184 12.17 10.59 -24.21
CA HIS A 184 10.96 10.04 -23.58
C HIS A 184 9.83 11.07 -23.48
N ALA A 185 10.13 12.30 -23.05
CA ALA A 185 9.14 13.37 -23.01
C ALA A 185 8.57 13.67 -24.40
N GLU A 186 9.41 13.64 -25.45
CA GLU A 186 8.98 13.87 -26.83
C GLU A 186 8.10 12.73 -27.36
N ASP A 187 8.39 11.48 -26.99
CA ASP A 187 7.58 10.34 -27.36
C ASP A 187 6.21 10.36 -26.66
N LEU A 188 6.16 10.75 -25.39
CA LEU A 188 4.91 11.01 -24.67
C LEU A 188 4.10 12.13 -25.34
N ARG A 189 4.75 13.22 -25.75
CA ARG A 189 4.11 14.32 -26.48
C ARG A 189 3.43 13.82 -27.76
N LYS A 190 4.16 13.04 -28.57
CA LYS A 190 3.64 12.43 -29.80
C LYS A 190 2.48 11.48 -29.51
N ALA A 191 2.57 10.66 -28.46
CA ALA A 191 1.51 9.73 -28.08
C ALA A 191 0.22 10.47 -27.69
N VAL A 192 0.32 11.59 -26.99
CA VAL A 192 -0.85 12.43 -26.66
C VAL A 192 -1.45 13.07 -27.91
N ASN A 193 -0.62 13.56 -28.82
CA ASN A 193 -1.09 14.16 -30.08
C ASN A 193 -1.63 13.15 -31.11
N ALA A 194 -1.29 11.87 -30.98
CA ALA A 194 -1.67 10.84 -31.95
C ALA A 194 -3.19 10.60 -32.03
N ALA A 195 -3.93 10.84 -30.95
CA ALA A 195 -5.37 10.63 -30.92
C ALA A 195 -6.06 11.57 -29.91
N PRO A 196 -7.28 12.05 -30.19
CA PRO A 196 -8.05 12.80 -29.19
C PRO A 196 -8.46 11.91 -28.01
N PHE A 197 -8.91 12.53 -26.92
CA PHE A 197 -9.43 11.84 -25.74
C PHE A 197 -10.95 11.80 -25.78
N PHE A 198 -11.54 10.69 -25.36
CA PHE A 198 -12.99 10.54 -25.30
C PHE A 198 -13.52 11.12 -23.99
N SER A 199 -14.57 11.93 -24.07
CA SER A 199 -15.34 12.39 -22.93
C SER A 199 -16.84 12.22 -23.18
N ASN A 200 -17.63 12.43 -22.14
CA ASN A 200 -19.10 12.50 -22.23
C ASN A 200 -19.64 13.50 -23.28
N THR A 201 -18.83 14.46 -23.73
CA THR A 201 -19.19 15.45 -24.76
C THR A 201 -18.57 15.16 -26.14
N GLY A 202 -17.96 13.98 -26.30
CA GLY A 202 -17.28 13.54 -27.51
C GLY A 202 -15.76 13.67 -27.43
N PHE A 203 -15.10 13.68 -28.59
CA PHE A 203 -13.65 13.73 -28.69
C PHE A 203 -13.09 15.13 -28.38
N VAL A 204 -12.05 15.17 -27.53
CA VAL A 204 -11.36 16.37 -27.07
C VAL A 204 -9.88 16.25 -27.46
N PRO A 205 -9.39 17.02 -28.44
CA PRO A 205 -7.96 17.12 -28.67
C PRO A 205 -7.33 17.98 -27.56
N ILE A 206 -6.18 17.55 -27.05
CA ILE A 206 -5.34 18.31 -26.13
C ILE A 206 -3.89 18.20 -26.59
N THR A 207 -3.07 19.16 -26.17
CA THR A 207 -1.61 19.10 -26.28
C THR A 207 -1.00 19.21 -24.90
N ILE A 208 0.29 18.93 -24.80
CA ILE A 208 1.02 19.00 -23.54
C ILE A 208 2.37 19.69 -23.72
N SER A 209 2.75 20.46 -22.70
CA SER A 209 4.06 21.08 -22.62
C SER A 209 4.87 20.41 -21.51
N PHE A 210 6.17 20.22 -21.75
CA PHE A 210 7.09 19.55 -20.83
C PHE A 210 8.28 20.45 -20.47
N GLY A 211 8.66 20.40 -19.20
CA GLY A 211 9.92 20.90 -18.67
C GLY A 211 10.75 19.74 -18.11
N VAL A 212 11.95 19.55 -18.64
CA VAL A 212 12.83 18.43 -18.31
C VAL A 212 14.09 18.96 -17.64
N SER A 213 14.51 18.31 -16.55
CA SER A 213 15.76 18.62 -15.86
C SER A 213 16.38 17.38 -15.24
N LEU A 214 17.67 17.45 -14.92
CA LEU A 214 18.35 16.44 -14.11
C LEU A 214 18.66 17.00 -12.73
N ARG A 215 18.53 16.16 -11.71
CA ARG A 215 19.10 16.34 -10.40
C ARG A 215 20.52 15.76 -10.38
N LEU A 216 21.49 16.52 -9.88
CA LEU A 216 22.82 16.00 -9.58
C LEU A 216 22.85 15.35 -8.19
N GLU A 217 23.81 14.47 -7.94
CA GLU A 217 23.99 13.88 -6.61
C GLU A 217 24.09 14.97 -5.53
N ASN A 218 23.41 14.75 -4.40
CA ASN A 218 23.33 15.67 -3.26
C ASN A 218 22.72 17.06 -3.53
N GLU A 219 22.22 17.32 -4.74
CA GLU A 219 21.50 18.55 -5.03
C GLU A 219 20.13 18.57 -4.32
N PRO A 220 19.64 19.67 -3.73
CA PRO A 220 18.29 19.70 -3.17
C PRO A 220 17.17 19.46 -4.20
N PHE A 221 16.08 18.79 -3.80
CA PHE A 221 14.92 18.57 -4.68
C PHE A 221 14.32 19.88 -5.22
N SER A 222 14.31 20.94 -4.40
CA SER A 222 13.83 22.26 -4.80
C SER A 222 14.58 22.81 -6.01
N SER A 223 15.88 22.58 -6.12
CA SER A 223 16.72 23.08 -7.22
C SER A 223 16.37 22.42 -8.56
N VAL A 224 16.21 21.09 -8.57
CA VAL A 224 15.80 20.35 -9.79
C VAL A 224 14.35 20.68 -10.16
N PHE A 225 13.46 20.84 -9.18
CA PHE A 225 12.07 21.22 -9.38
C PHE A 225 11.97 22.62 -10.01
N THR A 226 12.67 23.62 -9.47
CA THR A 226 12.71 24.98 -10.04
C THR A 226 13.25 24.99 -11.46
N ARG A 227 14.25 24.16 -11.80
CA ARG A 227 14.72 24.04 -13.19
C ARG A 227 13.68 23.44 -14.12
N ALA A 228 13.02 22.34 -13.71
CA ALA A 228 11.99 21.72 -14.52
C ALA A 228 10.80 22.67 -14.73
N ASP A 229 10.41 23.41 -13.68
CA ASP A 229 9.36 24.43 -13.76
C ASP A 229 9.72 25.57 -14.72
N ALA A 230 10.96 26.08 -14.64
CA ALA A 230 11.44 27.10 -15.57
C ALA A 230 11.46 26.59 -17.03
N ALA A 231 11.81 25.31 -17.24
CA ALA A 231 11.78 24.69 -18.55
C ALA A 231 10.35 24.55 -19.08
N LEU A 232 9.41 24.14 -18.23
CA LEU A 232 7.98 24.04 -18.57
C LEU A 232 7.39 25.41 -18.89
N TYR A 233 7.73 26.42 -18.10
CA TYR A 233 7.35 27.80 -18.37
C TYR A 233 7.87 28.28 -19.73
N GLN A 234 9.12 27.97 -20.07
CA GLN A 234 9.70 28.28 -21.37
C GLN A 234 8.98 27.54 -22.50
N ALA A 235 8.60 26.27 -22.32
CA ALA A 235 7.79 25.52 -23.28
C ALA A 235 6.46 26.22 -23.57
N LYS A 236 5.75 26.65 -22.51
CA LYS A 236 4.49 27.40 -22.61
C LYS A 236 4.66 28.75 -23.32
N GLN A 237 5.75 29.48 -23.04
CA GLN A 237 6.07 30.77 -23.67
C GLN A 237 6.42 30.65 -25.16
N GLN A 238 7.11 29.58 -25.56
CA GLN A 238 7.54 29.40 -26.94
C GLN A 238 6.42 28.88 -27.87
N GLY A 239 5.19 28.71 -27.37
CA GLY A 239 4.04 28.33 -28.16
C GLY A 239 3.45 26.95 -27.81
N ARG A 240 3.81 26.38 -26.65
CA ARG A 240 3.26 25.11 -26.14
C ARG A 240 3.55 23.91 -27.05
N ASP A 241 2.93 22.76 -26.75
CA ASP A 241 3.09 21.49 -27.47
C ASP A 241 4.55 21.14 -27.76
N ARG A 242 5.39 21.17 -26.72
CA ARG A 242 6.84 20.95 -26.86
C ARG A 242 7.50 20.53 -25.56
N VAL A 243 8.71 20.02 -25.73
CA VAL A 243 9.64 19.70 -24.66
C VAL A 243 10.75 20.75 -24.61
N VAL A 244 11.03 21.26 -23.42
CA VAL A 244 12.22 22.08 -23.15
C VAL A 244 13.01 21.42 -22.04
N SER A 245 14.33 21.31 -22.23
CA SER A 245 15.25 20.80 -21.22
C SER A 245 16.15 21.91 -20.69
N ILE A 246 16.35 21.95 -19.38
CA ILE A 246 17.35 22.82 -18.74
C ILE A 246 18.33 21.93 -17.97
N ALA A 247 19.59 21.91 -18.43
CA ALA A 247 20.67 21.20 -17.77
C ALA A 247 21.04 21.88 -16.43
N PRO A 248 21.48 21.11 -15.42
CA PRO A 248 22.06 21.69 -14.22
C PRO A 248 23.30 22.52 -14.57
N SER A 249 23.42 23.70 -13.96
CA SER A 249 24.65 24.48 -14.07
C SER A 249 25.75 23.77 -13.27
N SER A 250 26.91 23.54 -13.87
CA SER A 250 28.06 22.83 -13.28
C SER A 250 28.73 23.57 -12.11
N LYS A 251 28.05 24.51 -11.46
CA LYS A 251 28.53 25.23 -10.27
C LYS A 251 27.78 24.73 -9.03
N ILE A 252 28.15 23.55 -8.54
CA ILE A 252 27.89 23.21 -7.14
C ILE A 252 29.06 23.79 -6.35
N GLN A 253 28.86 24.95 -5.72
CA GLN A 253 29.68 25.32 -4.57
C GLN A 253 29.20 24.46 -3.39
N PRO A 254 30.09 23.78 -2.64
CA PRO A 254 29.68 23.10 -1.42
C PRO A 254 29.09 24.15 -0.46
N ALA A 255 27.96 23.80 0.15
CA ALA A 255 27.41 24.58 1.25
C ALA A 255 28.36 24.43 2.46
N ASP A 256 28.85 25.56 2.95
CA ASP A 256 29.56 25.69 4.24
C ASP A 256 28.68 25.28 5.43
#